data_AF-A0A935TJ26-F1
#
_entry.id   AF-A0A935TJ26-F1
#
_cell.length_a   1.000
_cell.length_b   1.000
_cell.length_c   1.000
_cell.angle_alpha   90.00
_cell.angle_beta   90.00
_cell.angle_gamma   90.00
#
_symmetry.space_group_name_H-M   'P 1'
#
loop_
_entity.id
_entity.type
_entity.pdbx_description
1 polymer ?
#
loop_
_entity_poly.entity_id
_entity_poly.type
_entity_poly.pdbx_seq_one_letter_code
_entity_poly.pdbx_strand_id
1 'polypeptide(L)'
;MSPSTHQLRRPGRQSLTFQSFGKASFVTLLAVLLSACAPDAWRPDKPYDAFLDRVQKQCGEQRIGNKSIGWDLLQTSSPNAYFLDVTSRFYHGEISGTSYADALAGSFGGASDSPGILCILAVPRR
;
A
#
# COMPACT_ATOMS: atom_id res chain seq x y z
N MET A 1 -22.44 24.50 38.55
CA MET A 1 -21.96 23.22 39.09
C MET A 1 -20.79 22.72 38.26
N SER A 2 -19.74 22.29 38.94
CA SER A 2 -18.41 21.90 38.42
C SER A 2 -18.40 20.72 37.43
N PRO A 3 -17.32 20.61 36.61
CA PRO A 3 -17.07 19.48 35.71
C PRO A 3 -16.32 18.34 36.42
N SER A 4 -16.44 17.09 35.95
CA SER A 4 -15.58 15.97 36.36
C SER A 4 -14.96 15.29 35.15
N THR A 5 -13.67 15.55 35.02
CA THR A 5 -12.69 15.06 34.04
C THR A 5 -12.17 13.68 34.46
N HIS A 6 -12.33 12.66 33.62
CA HIS A 6 -11.61 11.40 33.78
C HIS A 6 -10.17 11.55 33.29
N GLN A 7 -9.26 11.61 34.25
CA GLN A 7 -7.81 11.54 34.08
C GLN A 7 -7.37 10.08 33.90
N LEU A 8 -6.80 9.73 32.74
CA LEU A 8 -6.06 8.48 32.56
C LEU A 8 -4.60 8.77 32.16
N ARG A 9 -3.79 8.89 33.21
CA ARG A 9 -2.43 8.36 33.40
C ARG A 9 -1.44 8.42 32.21
N ARG A 10 -0.60 9.46 32.22
CA ARG A 10 0.71 9.51 31.54
C ARG A 10 1.67 8.46 32.12
N PRO A 11 2.43 7.70 31.31
CA PRO A 11 3.64 7.04 31.76
C PRO A 11 4.80 8.03 31.82
N GLY A 12 5.65 7.83 32.84
CA GLY A 12 6.66 8.74 33.33
C GLY A 12 7.79 9.06 32.35
N ARG A 13 8.10 10.35 32.30
CA ARG A 13 9.30 10.94 31.73
C ARG A 13 10.48 10.56 32.64
N GLN A 14 11.31 9.61 32.23
CA GLN A 14 12.55 9.31 32.93
C GLN A 14 13.58 10.38 32.54
N SER A 15 13.74 11.38 33.41
CA SER A 15 14.88 12.27 33.42
C SER A 15 16.10 11.50 33.91
N LEU A 16 17.04 11.20 33.00
CA LEU A 16 18.38 10.76 33.39
C LEU A 16 19.22 11.99 33.68
N THR A 17 19.36 12.27 34.97
CA THR A 17 20.19 13.31 35.56
C THR A 17 21.67 12.99 35.35
N PHE A 18 22.41 14.00 34.91
CA PHE A 18 23.82 13.97 34.53
C PHE A 18 24.70 14.30 35.74
N GLN A 19 25.54 13.37 36.19
CA GLN A 19 26.70 13.59 37.09
C GLN A 19 27.67 12.40 36.88
N SER A 20 28.99 12.47 36.86
CA SER A 20 30.00 13.49 37.15
C SER A 20 31.31 13.09 36.43
N PHE A 21 32.19 14.07 36.22
CA PHE A 21 33.44 14.02 35.46
C PHE A 21 34.48 13.04 36.02
N GLY A 22 34.89 12.08 35.19
CA GLY A 22 36.14 11.31 35.33
C GLY A 22 36.81 11.19 33.96
N LYS A 23 38.04 11.69 33.85
CA LYS A 23 38.83 11.72 32.61
C LYS A 23 39.07 10.30 32.06
N ALA A 24 38.49 10.00 30.91
CA ALA A 24 39.02 9.01 29.97
C ALA A 24 38.50 9.32 28.57
N SER A 25 39.41 9.78 27.73
CA SER A 25 39.18 9.97 26.29
C SER A 25 39.01 8.61 25.64
N PHE A 26 37.80 8.30 25.16
CA PHE A 26 37.55 7.20 24.23
C PHE A 26 36.65 7.70 23.10
N VAL A 27 37.33 8.11 22.03
CA VAL A 27 37.04 7.83 20.62
C VAL A 27 35.56 7.73 20.24
N THR A 28 35.13 8.75 19.50
CA THR A 28 33.93 8.83 18.66
C THR A 28 33.75 7.56 17.81
N LEU A 29 32.71 6.76 18.08
CA LEU A 29 32.14 5.86 17.07
C LEU A 29 30.69 5.48 17.44
N LEU A 30 29.74 6.38 17.25
CA LEU A 30 28.31 6.03 17.36
C LEU A 30 27.45 6.88 16.43
N ALA A 31 27.61 6.70 15.12
CA ALA A 31 26.77 7.40 14.14
C ALA A 31 26.49 6.59 12.86
N VAL A 32 26.31 5.26 12.97
CA VAL A 32 25.83 4.43 11.84
C VAL A 32 24.76 3.45 12.33
N LEU A 33 23.59 3.96 12.73
CA LEU A 33 22.38 3.14 12.98
C LEU A 33 21.10 3.84 12.52
N LEU A 34 21.15 4.66 11.46
CA LEU A 34 19.97 5.37 10.94
C LEU A 34 19.62 5.03 9.48
N SER A 35 20.16 3.96 8.89
CA SER A 35 19.88 3.58 7.51
C SER A 35 19.44 2.12 7.35
N ALA A 36 18.48 1.69 8.17
CA ALA A 36 17.77 0.43 7.96
C ALA A 36 16.25 0.63 8.04
N CYS A 37 15.74 1.71 7.43
CA CYS A 37 14.33 1.77 7.03
C CYS A 37 14.18 0.95 5.74
N ALA A 38 14.21 -0.38 5.89
CA ALA A 38 13.77 -1.39 4.92
C ALA A 38 13.74 -0.97 3.43
N PRO A 39 14.90 -0.83 2.76
CA PRO A 39 14.93 -0.65 1.31
C PRO A 39 14.35 -1.87 0.56
N ASP A 40 14.25 -3.01 1.24
CA ASP A 40 13.74 -4.28 0.71
C ASP A 40 12.24 -4.52 0.97
N ALA A 41 11.53 -3.56 1.58
CA ALA A 41 10.07 -3.72 1.78
C ALA A 41 9.28 -3.66 0.46
N TRP A 42 9.90 -3.22 -0.64
CA TRP A 42 9.29 -3.20 -1.97
C TRP A 42 10.19 -3.94 -2.95
N ARG A 43 9.85 -5.20 -3.27
CA ARG A 43 10.53 -5.93 -4.33
C ARG A 43 9.80 -5.65 -5.65
N PRO A 44 10.44 -4.97 -6.62
CA PRO A 44 9.80 -4.69 -7.89
C PRO A 44 9.52 -6.00 -8.63
N ASP A 45 8.27 -6.15 -9.07
CA ASP A 45 7.79 -7.31 -9.81
C ASP A 45 7.55 -6.90 -11.27
N LYS A 46 8.64 -6.84 -12.03
CA LYS A 46 8.64 -6.40 -13.43
C LYS A 46 7.56 -7.05 -14.31
N PRO A 47 7.32 -8.39 -14.25
CA PRO A 47 6.28 -8.98 -15.09
C PRO A 47 4.86 -8.56 -14.67
N TYR A 48 4.63 -8.32 -13.37
CA TYR A 48 3.38 -7.74 -12.89
C TYR A 48 3.24 -6.27 -13.32
N ASP A 49 4.29 -5.46 -13.21
CA ASP A 49 4.30 -4.07 -13.69
C ASP A 49 3.95 -4.00 -15.19
N ALA A 50 4.56 -4.88 -16.00
CA ALA A 50 4.26 -4.97 -17.44
C ALA A 50 2.81 -5.43 -17.72
N PHE A 51 2.20 -6.20 -16.82
CA PHE A 51 0.78 -6.53 -16.90
C PHE A 51 -0.09 -5.31 -16.62
N LEU A 52 0.22 -4.53 -15.59
CA LEU A 52 -0.48 -3.28 -15.30
C LEU A 52 -0.35 -2.28 -16.46
N ASP A 53 0.79 -2.21 -17.13
CA ASP A 53 0.95 -1.40 -18.34
C ASP A 53 0.01 -1.83 -19.48
N ARG A 54 -0.21 -3.14 -19.64
CA ARG A 54 -1.19 -3.67 -20.62
C ARG A 54 -2.62 -3.31 -20.21
N VAL A 55 -2.94 -3.45 -18.92
CA VAL A 55 -4.25 -3.04 -18.38
C VAL A 55 -4.49 -1.55 -18.60
N GLN A 56 -3.50 -0.70 -18.30
CA GLN A 56 -3.58 0.74 -18.54
C GLN A 56 -3.84 1.03 -20.03
N LYS A 57 -3.08 0.39 -20.92
CA LYS A 57 -3.17 0.63 -22.37
C LYS A 57 -4.49 0.13 -22.97
N GLN A 58 -5.03 -0.98 -22.49
CA GLN A 58 -6.21 -1.62 -23.08
C GLN A 58 -7.51 -1.21 -22.40
N CYS A 59 -7.47 -1.00 -21.09
CA CYS A 59 -8.66 -0.81 -20.24
C CYS A 59 -8.69 0.55 -19.54
N GLY A 60 -7.66 1.40 -19.68
CA GLY A 60 -7.53 2.65 -18.92
C GLY A 60 -8.74 3.60 -19.01
N GLU A 61 -9.39 3.66 -20.18
CA GLU A 61 -10.59 4.49 -20.41
C GLU A 61 -11.87 3.89 -19.82
N GLN A 62 -11.83 2.61 -19.43
CA GLN A 62 -12.99 1.93 -18.84
C GLN A 62 -13.14 2.27 -17.35
N ARG A 63 -14.31 1.94 -16.83
CA ARG A 63 -14.68 2.20 -15.43
C ARG A 63 -15.11 0.93 -14.73
N ILE A 64 -14.83 0.89 -13.42
CA ILE A 64 -15.35 -0.09 -12.48
C ILE A 64 -16.17 0.70 -11.47
N GLY A 65 -17.49 0.56 -11.55
CA GLY A 65 -18.41 1.39 -10.78
C GLY A 65 -18.14 2.88 -10.97
N ASN A 66 -17.74 3.56 -9.89
CA ASN A 66 -17.44 4.99 -9.90
C ASN A 66 -15.95 5.33 -10.09
N LYS A 67 -15.08 4.35 -10.38
CA LYS A 67 -13.64 4.55 -10.58
C LYS A 67 -13.23 4.33 -12.03
N SER A 68 -12.46 5.24 -12.61
CA SER A 68 -11.72 5.04 -13.85
C SER A 68 -10.51 4.15 -13.58
N ILE A 69 -10.30 3.16 -14.44
CA ILE A 69 -9.14 2.27 -14.31
C ILE A 69 -7.84 3.07 -14.42
N GLY A 70 -7.71 3.91 -15.45
CA GLY A 70 -6.47 4.66 -15.67
C GLY A 70 -6.27 5.83 -14.71
N TRP A 71 -7.32 6.60 -14.44
CA TRP A 71 -7.20 7.84 -13.67
C TRP A 71 -7.34 7.68 -12.16
N ASP A 72 -8.12 6.71 -11.69
CA ASP A 72 -8.38 6.54 -10.25
C ASP A 72 -7.65 5.33 -9.66
N LEU A 73 -7.42 4.26 -10.44
CA LEU A 73 -6.89 3.00 -9.93
C LEU A 73 -5.41 2.79 -10.24
N LEU A 74 -4.98 3.10 -11.46
CA LEU A 74 -3.61 2.89 -11.96
C LEU A 74 -2.76 4.16 -12.04
N GLN A 75 -3.28 5.31 -11.63
CA GLN A 75 -2.56 6.58 -11.73
C GLN A 75 -1.20 6.50 -11.03
N THR A 76 -0.11 6.70 -11.78
CA THR A 76 1.27 6.52 -11.30
C THR A 76 1.60 7.35 -10.06
N SER A 77 1.00 8.54 -9.91
CA SER A 77 1.23 9.43 -8.77
C SER A 77 0.53 8.99 -7.48
N SER A 78 -0.55 8.21 -7.59
CA SER A 78 -1.33 7.74 -6.43
C SER A 78 -2.18 6.52 -6.81
N PRO A 79 -1.56 5.36 -7.06
CA PRO A 79 -2.31 4.18 -7.44
C PRO A 79 -3.11 3.65 -6.25
N ASN A 80 -4.26 3.03 -6.52
CA ASN A 80 -5.11 2.51 -5.48
C ASN A 80 -4.52 1.20 -4.91
N ALA A 81 -4.04 1.23 -3.67
CA ALA A 81 -3.36 0.09 -3.05
C ALA A 81 -4.22 -1.19 -2.98
N TYR A 82 -5.52 -1.06 -2.74
CA TYR A 82 -6.43 -2.23 -2.70
C TYR A 82 -6.60 -2.84 -4.09
N PHE A 83 -6.78 -2.01 -5.13
CA PHE A 83 -6.82 -2.49 -6.51
C PHE A 83 -5.53 -3.21 -6.88
N LEU A 84 -4.36 -2.66 -6.53
CA LEU A 84 -3.07 -3.29 -6.81
C LEU A 84 -2.87 -4.62 -6.06
N ASP A 85 -3.31 -4.72 -4.81
CA ASP A 85 -3.25 -5.97 -4.04
C ASP A 85 -4.11 -7.07 -4.71
N VAL A 86 -5.39 -6.79 -4.93
CA VAL A 86 -6.33 -7.76 -5.50
C VAL A 86 -5.95 -8.15 -6.93
N THR A 87 -5.45 -7.20 -7.71
CA THR A 87 -4.96 -7.45 -9.07
C THR A 87 -3.67 -8.27 -9.08
N SER A 88 -2.76 -8.06 -8.12
CA SER A 88 -1.57 -8.89 -7.96
C SER A 88 -1.92 -10.34 -7.64
N ARG A 89 -2.87 -10.55 -6.72
CA ARG A 89 -3.35 -11.90 -6.37
C ARG A 89 -3.98 -12.60 -7.57
N PHE A 90 -4.75 -11.87 -8.40
CA PHE A 90 -5.30 -12.41 -9.65
C PHE A 90 -4.22 -12.74 -10.68
N TYR A 91 -3.25 -11.83 -10.86
CA TYR A 91 -2.12 -12.01 -11.76
C TYR A 91 -1.32 -13.28 -11.42
N HIS A 92 -1.01 -13.47 -10.14
CA HIS A 92 -0.30 -14.63 -9.61
C HIS A 92 -1.14 -15.91 -9.54
N GLY A 93 -2.45 -15.82 -9.79
CA GLY A 93 -3.37 -16.97 -9.76
C GLY A 93 -3.75 -17.43 -8.36
N GLU A 94 -3.56 -16.58 -7.34
CA GLU A 94 -3.98 -16.83 -5.96
C GLU A 94 -5.49 -16.72 -5.79
N ILE A 95 -6.16 -15.94 -6.65
CA ILE A 95 -7.62 -15.83 -6.71
C ILE A 95 -8.12 -16.10 -8.12
N SER A 96 -9.34 -16.65 -8.22
CA SER A 96 -10.01 -16.90 -9.49
C SER A 96 -10.45 -15.59 -10.16
N GLY A 97 -10.72 -15.62 -11.48
CA GLY A 97 -11.28 -14.47 -12.19
C GLY A 97 -12.63 -14.02 -11.63
N THR A 98 -13.48 -14.97 -11.21
CA THR A 98 -14.77 -14.66 -10.56
C THR A 98 -14.56 -13.97 -9.21
N SER A 99 -13.66 -14.50 -8.36
CA SER A 99 -13.34 -13.89 -7.07
C SER A 99 -12.73 -12.49 -7.22
N TYR A 100 -11.91 -12.29 -8.25
CA TYR A 100 -11.38 -10.98 -8.62
C TYR A 100 -12.50 -10.01 -9.03
N ALA A 101 -13.39 -10.44 -9.92
CA ALA A 101 -14.52 -9.64 -10.38
C ALA A 101 -15.45 -9.22 -9.23
N ASP A 102 -15.80 -10.16 -8.36
CA ASP A 102 -16.66 -9.89 -7.20
C ASP A 102 -15.99 -8.96 -6.19
N ALA A 103 -14.68 -9.12 -5.95
CA ALA A 103 -13.91 -8.25 -5.07
C ALA A 103 -13.88 -6.80 -5.58
N LEU A 104 -13.68 -6.61 -6.88
CA LEU A 104 -13.69 -5.28 -7.50
C LEU A 104 -15.09 -4.65 -7.50
N ALA A 105 -16.11 -5.41 -7.89
CA ALA A 105 -17.49 -4.95 -7.89
C ALA A 105 -17.96 -4.55 -6.47
N GLY A 106 -17.63 -5.36 -5.46
CA GLY A 106 -17.98 -5.07 -4.07
C GLY A 106 -17.27 -3.83 -3.50
N SER A 107 -16.05 -3.52 -3.97
CA SER A 107 -15.24 -2.44 -3.40
C SER A 107 -15.39 -1.11 -4.12
N PHE A 108 -15.57 -1.13 -5.44
CA PHE A 108 -15.67 0.06 -6.29
C PHE A 108 -17.09 0.31 -6.80
N GLY A 109 -18.02 -0.61 -6.49
CA GLY A 109 -19.39 -0.61 -7.00
C GLY A 109 -19.49 -1.14 -8.43
N GLY A 110 -20.72 -1.32 -8.88
CA GLY A 110 -21.04 -1.87 -10.20
C GLY A 110 -21.23 -3.38 -10.18
N ALA A 111 -21.35 -3.96 -11.38
CA ALA A 111 -21.53 -5.39 -11.56
C ALA A 111 -20.19 -6.10 -11.81
N SER A 112 -20.07 -7.36 -11.38
CA SER A 112 -18.86 -8.17 -11.59
C SER A 112 -18.60 -8.47 -13.08
N ASP A 113 -19.62 -8.37 -13.93
CA ASP A 113 -19.52 -8.46 -15.39
C ASP A 113 -19.44 -7.09 -16.07
N SER A 114 -19.11 -6.02 -15.34
CA SER A 114 -18.96 -4.69 -15.93
C SER A 114 -17.87 -4.65 -17.01
N PRO A 115 -18.02 -3.82 -18.07
CA PRO A 115 -17.06 -3.75 -19.17
C PRO A 115 -15.61 -3.52 -18.72
N GLY A 116 -15.39 -2.73 -17.67
CA GLY A 116 -14.06 -2.50 -17.10
C GLY A 116 -13.45 -3.77 -16.50
N ILE A 117 -14.21 -4.52 -15.70
CA ILE A 117 -13.73 -5.78 -15.10
C ILE A 117 -13.47 -6.83 -16.18
N LEU A 118 -14.41 -7.00 -17.12
CA LEU A 118 -14.27 -7.93 -18.23
C LEU A 118 -13.06 -7.60 -19.12
N CYS A 119 -12.78 -6.31 -19.32
CA CYS A 119 -11.58 -5.88 -20.03
C CYS A 119 -10.31 -6.37 -19.33
N ILE A 120 -10.20 -6.18 -18.00
CA ILE A 120 -9.02 -6.63 -17.24
C ILE A 120 -8.87 -8.16 -17.28
N LEU A 121 -9.98 -8.90 -17.15
CA LEU A 121 -9.99 -10.37 -17.21
C LEU A 121 -9.52 -10.91 -18.58
N ALA A 122 -9.69 -10.14 -19.65
CA ALA A 122 -9.24 -10.50 -21.00
C ALA A 122 -7.75 -10.18 -21.24
N VAL A 123 -7.07 -9.44 -20.35
CA VAL A 123 -5.65 -9.11 -20.51
C VAL A 123 -4.79 -10.34 -20.21
N PRO A 124 -3.89 -10.75 -21.13
CA PRO A 124 -2.99 -11.88 -20.88
C PRO A 124 -2.06 -11.65 -19.67
N ARG A 125 -2.01 -12.64 -18.78
CA ARG A 125 -1.17 -12.63 -17.56
C ARG A 125 0.30 -13.02 -17.84
N ARG A 126 0.59 -13.79 -18.87
CA ARG A 126 1.94 -14.20 -19.27
C ARG A 126 2.09 -14.16 -20.78
#